data_AF-A0A9D8NW91-F1
#
_entry.id   AF-A0A9D8NW91-F1
#
_cell.length_a   1.000
_cell.length_b   1.000
_cell.length_c   1.000
_cell.angle_alpha   90.00
_cell.angle_beta   90.00
_cell.angle_gamma   90.00
#
_symmetry.space_group_name_H-M   'P 1'
#
loop_
_entity.id
_entity.type
_entity.pdbx_description
1 polymer ?
#
loop_
_entity_poly.entity_id
_entity_poly.type
_entity_poly.pdbx_seq_one_letter_code
_entity_poly.pdbx_strand_id
1 'polypeptide(L)'
;MDRSRCPVHLVSKENLVKSSLRLAVLVATPACLVSIASAMPPIQLQPKAGAPAKGLTAYELGLFNAGRTSFLTPIEAPEGLGPIMNKAGCFSCHAVPLGGWGNITVTRFGVLDKDGHFSNWPGEEQSLRQVLAINESCAEILPEGSHQALRVTNSSMAFGMIEAIPDADIEAVEDPDDLDADGISGRVHWVLPLEAGKGSPLRAGRFGWKAQVATVLTFSGDASRNEMGLTNRLVPTETAPNGNLRLLEQCDDVADPEDHEDVNGFAFIDRVTHFQRYLGVPPQTPKSGMTGETIFNAIGCAKCHIAEWTTSNDESIEEALRGKTIRPYCDFLLHDIGDLADMVSQGDATELEMRTPTLWNLRTRDPMLHDASIGGDTFANRVTATILAHGLFGEGAEVADNFEALSASDQEHLINFLNSLGRLEFDDDGDGHVDVLDALGLEFVCYGATVTPDDHCAVHDIDQDGDVDLADLQYFVLAYEGQNGDCNNNGQPDIIDIILGISQDDDFNGIPDNCTCQGDLDLSGGVDGDDLGSLLGEWGVGGGFGVADFNWDGIVDGDDLGTLLGNWGSCP
;
A
#
# COMPACT_ATOMS: atom_id res chain seq x y z
N MET A 1 21.20 0.56 -46.54
CA MET A 1 21.06 1.99 -46.22
C MET A 1 19.76 2.11 -45.44
N ASP A 2 19.68 2.32 -44.14
CA ASP A 2 20.61 2.36 -43.02
C ASP A 2 19.73 1.98 -41.80
N ARG A 3 20.21 1.12 -40.90
CA ARG A 3 19.52 0.72 -39.66
C ARG A 3 20.58 0.62 -38.58
N SER A 4 20.77 1.72 -37.85
CA SER A 4 21.62 1.81 -36.66
C SER A 4 20.88 1.23 -35.45
N ARG A 5 21.39 0.10 -34.94
CA ARG A 5 21.00 -0.56 -33.68
C ARG A 5 21.84 0.01 -32.53
N CYS A 6 21.20 0.35 -31.41
CA CYS A 6 21.84 0.48 -30.10
C CYS A 6 22.26 -0.91 -29.57
N PRO A 7 23.42 -1.05 -28.90
CA PRO A 7 23.80 -2.29 -28.26
C PRO A 7 23.20 -2.39 -26.85
N VAL A 8 22.51 -3.50 -26.59
CA VAL A 8 22.18 -3.98 -25.24
C VAL A 8 23.46 -4.59 -24.67
N HIS A 9 24.00 -4.02 -23.60
CA HIS A 9 25.12 -4.61 -22.86
C HIS A 9 24.60 -5.75 -21.98
N LEU A 10 24.65 -6.97 -22.51
CA LEU A 10 24.64 -8.19 -21.71
C LEU A 10 25.99 -8.27 -20.98
N VAL A 11 25.96 -8.19 -19.65
CA VAL A 11 27.14 -8.48 -18.82
C VAL A 11 27.37 -10.00 -18.87
N SER A 12 28.43 -10.40 -19.57
CA SER A 12 28.88 -11.78 -19.61
C SER A 12 29.57 -12.16 -18.30
N LYS A 13 29.16 -13.29 -17.71
CA LYS A 13 29.91 -14.05 -16.72
C LYS A 13 31.32 -14.32 -17.26
N GLU A 14 32.33 -13.62 -16.74
CA GLU A 14 33.76 -13.97 -16.72
C GLU A 14 34.57 -12.72 -16.37
N ASN A 15 34.83 -12.51 -15.07
CA ASN A 15 36.04 -11.90 -14.48
C ASN A 15 35.78 -11.46 -13.03
N LEU A 16 35.67 -12.43 -12.11
CA LEU A 16 35.88 -12.20 -10.68
C LEU A 16 37.10 -13.02 -10.25
N VAL A 17 38.29 -12.49 -10.54
CA VAL A 17 39.55 -13.01 -10.02
C VAL A 17 40.29 -11.88 -9.31
N LYS A 18 40.29 -11.99 -7.97
CA LYS A 18 41.31 -11.51 -7.02
C LYS A 18 41.52 -9.99 -6.91
N SER A 19 40.96 -9.43 -5.84
CA SER A 19 41.64 -8.40 -5.05
C SER A 19 41.37 -8.65 -3.57
N SER A 20 42.16 -9.53 -2.97
CA SER A 20 42.24 -9.73 -1.53
C SER A 20 42.99 -8.54 -0.91
N LEU A 21 42.26 -7.52 -0.43
CA LEU A 21 42.79 -6.57 0.55
C LEU A 21 42.09 -6.83 1.88
N ARG A 22 42.61 -7.83 2.62
CA ARG A 22 42.20 -8.06 4.02
C ARG A 22 42.72 -6.91 4.87
N LEU A 23 41.83 -6.03 5.30
CA LEU A 23 42.11 -5.05 6.34
C LEU A 23 42.18 -5.82 7.68
N ALA A 24 43.32 -5.75 8.35
CA ALA A 24 43.51 -6.42 9.63
C ALA A 24 42.65 -5.76 10.71
N VAL A 25 41.57 -6.42 11.12
CA VAL A 25 40.80 -6.07 12.32
C VAL A 25 41.70 -6.32 13.53
N LEU A 26 42.09 -5.24 14.21
CA LEU A 26 42.82 -5.31 15.47
C LEU A 26 41.82 -5.75 16.55
N VAL A 27 41.98 -6.97 17.06
CA VAL A 27 41.25 -7.47 18.22
C VAL A 27 41.63 -6.63 19.45
N ALA A 28 40.76 -5.69 19.84
CA ALA A 28 40.87 -4.96 21.09
C ALA A 28 40.29 -5.83 22.23
N THR A 29 41.08 -6.04 23.28
CA THR A 29 40.71 -6.78 24.49
C THR A 29 39.56 -6.13 25.27
N PRO A 30 38.72 -6.92 25.98
CA PRO A 30 37.54 -6.40 26.66
C PRO A 30 37.93 -5.78 28.00
N ALA A 31 38.07 -4.45 28.05
CA ALA A 31 38.16 -3.74 29.32
C ALA A 31 37.67 -2.29 29.18
N CYS A 32 36.59 -1.98 29.91
CA CYS A 32 36.08 -0.65 30.22
C CYS A 32 35.51 0.18 29.06
N LEU A 33 34.23 -0.05 28.75
CA LEU A 33 33.31 1.01 28.34
C LEU A 33 32.08 0.97 29.26
N VAL A 34 32.18 1.65 30.40
CA VAL A 34 31.01 2.15 31.13
C VAL A 34 31.06 3.66 30.99
N SER A 35 30.34 4.20 30.01
CA SER A 35 29.69 5.51 30.15
C SER A 35 28.79 5.86 28.97
N ILE A 36 27.52 6.01 29.34
CA ILE A 36 26.54 6.95 28.79
C ILE A 36 26.13 6.67 27.33
N ALA A 37 25.49 5.53 27.12
CA ALA A 37 24.38 5.50 26.18
C ALA A 37 23.24 6.30 26.85
N SER A 38 23.05 7.55 26.44
CA SER A 38 21.69 8.09 26.49
C SER A 38 20.91 7.19 25.57
N ALA A 39 20.17 6.22 26.13
CA ALA A 39 19.39 5.29 25.36
C ALA A 39 18.36 6.11 24.58
N MET A 40 18.64 6.38 23.30
CA MET A 40 17.60 6.74 22.37
C MET A 40 16.57 5.61 22.46
N PRO A 41 15.27 5.94 22.55
CA PRO A 41 14.25 4.91 22.55
C PRO A 41 14.46 4.03 21.30
N PRO A 42 14.31 2.71 21.41
CA PRO A 42 14.52 1.80 20.29
C PRO A 42 13.66 2.26 19.11
N ILE A 43 14.24 2.32 17.91
CA ILE A 43 13.52 2.71 16.71
C ILE A 43 12.43 1.67 16.45
N GLN A 44 11.25 2.14 16.09
CA GLN A 44 10.13 1.28 15.75
C GLN A 44 9.93 1.29 14.24
N LEU A 45 10.18 0.15 13.59
CA LEU A 45 9.93 -0.07 12.15
C LEU A 45 8.51 0.33 11.75
N GLN A 46 8.33 0.94 10.58
CA GLN A 46 7.03 1.35 10.07
C GLN A 46 6.13 0.14 9.83
N PRO A 47 4.81 0.28 10.01
CA PRO A 47 3.90 -0.81 9.70
C PRO A 47 3.84 -1.01 8.19
N LYS A 48 3.84 -2.26 7.72
CA LYS A 48 3.54 -2.60 6.33
C LYS A 48 2.16 -2.10 5.94
N ALA A 49 1.99 -1.72 4.68
CA ALA A 49 0.67 -1.28 4.22
C ALA A 49 -0.36 -2.41 4.39
N GLY A 50 -1.49 -2.11 5.04
CA GLY A 50 -2.50 -3.09 5.45
C GLY A 50 -2.32 -3.67 6.86
N ALA A 51 -1.20 -3.37 7.54
CA ALA A 51 -0.98 -3.73 8.93
C ALA A 51 -1.74 -2.79 9.90
N PRO A 52 -1.98 -3.21 11.16
CA PRO A 52 -2.60 -2.34 12.16
C PRO A 52 -1.72 -1.12 12.49
N ALA A 53 -2.37 -0.04 12.93
CA ALA A 53 -1.70 1.13 13.46
C ALA A 53 -0.84 0.77 14.69
N LYS A 54 0.24 1.54 14.88
CA LYS A 54 1.13 1.38 16.04
C LYS A 54 0.43 1.85 17.32
N GLY A 55 0.71 1.16 18.42
CA GLY A 55 0.24 1.58 19.76
C GLY A 55 -1.21 1.23 20.07
N LEU A 56 -1.87 0.40 19.26
CA LEU A 56 -3.19 -0.15 19.61
C LEU A 56 -3.10 -0.97 20.89
N THR A 57 -4.07 -0.78 21.76
CA THR A 57 -4.30 -1.66 22.91
C THR A 57 -4.69 -3.07 22.43
N ALA A 58 -4.57 -4.07 23.31
CA ALA A 58 -5.00 -5.43 22.98
C ALA A 58 -6.49 -5.51 22.59
N TYR A 59 -7.33 -4.62 23.12
CA TYR A 59 -8.74 -4.53 22.76
C TYR A 59 -8.93 -3.98 21.34
N GLU A 60 -8.29 -2.85 21.01
CA GLU A 60 -8.37 -2.23 19.69
C GLU A 60 -7.77 -3.15 18.61
N LEU A 61 -6.66 -3.84 18.90
CA LEU A 61 -6.10 -4.86 18.01
C LEU A 61 -7.08 -6.03 17.79
N GLY A 62 -7.82 -6.43 18.83
CA GLY A 62 -8.90 -7.40 18.71
C GLY A 62 -10.03 -6.92 17.79
N LEU A 63 -10.42 -5.65 17.90
CA LEU A 63 -11.40 -5.03 17.01
C LEU A 63 -10.89 -4.96 15.55
N PHE A 64 -9.64 -4.56 15.34
CA PHE A 64 -8.99 -4.55 14.03
C PHE A 64 -9.01 -5.94 13.40
N ASN A 65 -8.60 -6.98 14.13
CA ASN A 65 -8.54 -8.35 13.60
C ASN A 65 -9.93 -8.92 13.30
N ALA A 66 -10.93 -8.68 14.15
CA ALA A 66 -12.31 -9.07 13.88
C ALA A 66 -12.87 -8.32 12.66
N GLY A 67 -12.58 -7.02 12.56
CA GLY A 67 -12.94 -6.20 11.41
C GLY A 67 -12.29 -6.66 10.12
N ARG A 68 -11.01 -7.02 10.16
CA ARG A 68 -10.26 -7.57 9.02
C ARG A 68 -10.92 -8.84 8.51
N THR A 69 -11.36 -9.72 9.40
CA THR A 69 -12.11 -10.92 9.01
C THR A 69 -13.39 -10.56 8.27
N SER A 70 -14.22 -9.65 8.80
CA SER A 70 -15.43 -9.19 8.11
C SER A 70 -15.13 -8.52 6.76
N PHE A 71 -14.06 -7.73 6.68
CA PHE A 71 -13.63 -7.06 5.45
C PHE A 71 -13.21 -8.04 4.34
N LEU A 72 -12.64 -9.18 4.72
CA LEU A 72 -12.19 -10.25 3.83
C LEU A 72 -13.31 -11.24 3.44
N THR A 73 -14.38 -11.32 4.23
CA THR A 73 -15.46 -12.28 4.04
C THR A 73 -16.52 -11.72 3.09
N PRO A 74 -16.79 -12.37 1.94
CA PRO A 74 -17.93 -12.03 1.10
C PRO A 74 -19.25 -12.35 1.81
N ILE A 75 -20.27 -11.50 1.61
CA ILE A 75 -21.63 -11.72 2.07
C ILE A 75 -22.40 -12.50 1.01
N GLU A 76 -23.10 -13.56 1.41
CA GLU A 76 -23.95 -14.33 0.51
C GLU A 76 -25.39 -13.79 0.46
N ALA A 77 -26.14 -14.13 -0.60
CA ALA A 77 -27.54 -13.72 -0.76
C ALA A 77 -28.43 -14.02 0.46
N PRO A 78 -28.37 -15.21 1.11
CA PRO A 78 -29.19 -15.49 2.29
C PRO A 78 -28.77 -14.70 3.54
N GLU A 79 -27.58 -14.10 3.54
CA GLU A 79 -27.03 -13.31 4.64
C GLU A 79 -27.33 -11.81 4.50
N GLY A 80 -27.98 -11.41 3.39
CA GLY A 80 -28.35 -10.02 3.15
C GLY A 80 -27.51 -9.30 2.10
N LEU A 81 -26.81 -10.02 1.21
CA LEU A 81 -26.32 -9.40 -0.01
C LEU A 81 -27.52 -8.89 -0.82
N GLY A 82 -27.50 -7.63 -1.23
CA GLY A 82 -28.65 -7.02 -1.88
C GLY A 82 -28.92 -7.53 -3.29
N PRO A 83 -30.13 -7.27 -3.83
CA PRO A 83 -30.55 -7.77 -5.14
C PRO A 83 -29.69 -7.26 -6.29
N ILE A 84 -29.06 -6.10 -6.13
CA ILE A 84 -28.11 -5.47 -7.06
C ILE A 84 -26.87 -5.00 -6.30
N MET A 85 -25.68 -5.20 -6.87
CA MET A 85 -24.41 -4.92 -6.22
C MET A 85 -23.29 -4.71 -7.24
N ASN A 86 -22.13 -4.20 -6.81
CA ASN A 86 -20.89 -4.22 -7.58
C ASN A 86 -19.98 -5.37 -7.19
N LYS A 87 -19.92 -5.70 -5.89
CA LYS A 87 -19.19 -6.84 -5.32
C LYS A 87 -19.87 -7.34 -4.05
N ALA A 88 -19.54 -8.57 -3.67
CA ALA A 88 -20.06 -9.21 -2.46
C ALA A 88 -19.23 -8.95 -1.20
N GLY A 89 -18.11 -8.22 -1.27
CA GLY A 89 -17.27 -7.93 -0.11
C GLY A 89 -16.20 -6.87 -0.40
N CYS A 90 -15.79 -6.16 0.65
CA CYS A 90 -14.90 -5.01 0.58
C CYS A 90 -13.54 -5.34 -0.04
N PHE A 91 -12.95 -6.47 0.34
CA PHE A 91 -11.66 -6.93 -0.16
C PHE A 91 -11.60 -7.02 -1.70
N SER A 92 -12.72 -7.34 -2.36
CA SER A 92 -12.73 -7.45 -3.83
C SER A 92 -12.27 -6.16 -4.50
N CYS A 93 -12.61 -5.01 -3.91
CA CYS A 93 -12.26 -3.70 -4.41
C CYS A 93 -10.98 -3.16 -3.76
N HIS A 94 -10.67 -3.51 -2.50
CA HIS A 94 -9.59 -2.91 -1.70
C HIS A 94 -8.49 -3.93 -1.34
N ALA A 95 -7.90 -4.57 -2.36
CA ALA A 95 -6.92 -5.65 -2.19
C ALA A 95 -5.45 -5.24 -2.37
N VAL A 96 -5.16 -4.04 -2.90
CA VAL A 96 -3.80 -3.66 -3.32
C VAL A 96 -3.30 -2.39 -2.60
N PRO A 97 -2.60 -2.56 -1.46
CA PRO A 97 -2.59 -3.71 -0.55
C PRO A 97 -3.94 -3.82 0.19
N LEU A 98 -4.08 -4.73 1.16
CA LEU A 98 -5.35 -4.90 1.88
C LEU A 98 -5.79 -3.57 2.55
N GLY A 99 -7.00 -3.09 2.21
CA GLY A 99 -7.50 -1.78 2.63
C GLY A 99 -6.99 -0.61 1.79
N GLY A 100 -6.13 -0.89 0.80
CA GLY A 100 -5.57 0.05 -0.16
C GLY A 100 -6.45 0.30 -1.37
N TRP A 101 -5.79 0.67 -2.47
CA TRP A 101 -6.41 0.89 -3.76
C TRP A 101 -6.90 -0.44 -4.36
N GLY A 102 -7.64 -0.34 -5.45
CA GLY A 102 -7.88 -1.50 -6.33
C GLY A 102 -7.92 -1.07 -7.78
N ASN A 103 -7.99 -2.06 -8.66
CA ASN A 103 -8.11 -1.86 -10.11
C ASN A 103 -9.55 -2.01 -10.61
N ILE A 104 -10.51 -2.11 -9.69
CA ILE A 104 -11.93 -2.20 -10.02
C ILE A 104 -12.47 -0.80 -10.25
N THR A 105 -13.15 -0.62 -11.39
CA THR A 105 -13.91 0.59 -11.68
C THR A 105 -15.40 0.37 -11.50
N VAL A 106 -16.08 1.40 -11.02
CA VAL A 106 -17.53 1.52 -11.00
C VAL A 106 -17.99 2.55 -12.02
N THR A 107 -19.21 2.39 -12.53
CA THR A 107 -19.80 3.34 -13.47
C THR A 107 -20.72 4.31 -12.74
N ARG A 108 -20.45 5.60 -12.90
CA ARG A 108 -21.39 6.67 -12.60
C ARG A 108 -22.20 7.00 -13.84
N PHE A 109 -23.48 7.28 -13.70
CA PHE A 109 -24.36 7.63 -14.82
C PHE A 109 -25.41 8.68 -14.45
N GLY A 110 -25.91 9.39 -15.46
CA GLY A 110 -26.95 10.40 -15.26
C GLY A 110 -27.26 11.17 -16.54
N VAL A 111 -27.80 12.38 -16.38
CA VAL A 111 -28.06 13.34 -17.46
C VAL A 111 -27.09 14.49 -17.32
N LEU A 112 -26.30 14.71 -18.37
CA LEU A 112 -25.52 15.93 -18.54
C LEU A 112 -26.27 16.81 -19.54
N ASP A 113 -26.72 17.99 -19.11
CA ASP A 113 -27.42 18.89 -20.00
C ASP A 113 -26.45 19.64 -20.95
N LYS A 114 -27.02 20.42 -21.87
CA LYS A 114 -26.26 21.19 -22.86
C LYS A 114 -25.35 22.26 -22.26
N ASP A 115 -25.60 22.65 -21.02
CA ASP A 115 -24.87 23.68 -20.29
C ASP A 115 -23.82 23.03 -19.36
N GLY A 116 -23.69 21.70 -19.39
CA GLY A 116 -22.70 20.93 -18.64
C GLY A 116 -23.15 20.58 -17.22
N HIS A 117 -24.43 20.77 -16.89
CA HIS A 117 -24.94 20.46 -15.55
C HIS A 117 -25.36 18.99 -15.44
N PHE A 118 -24.82 18.30 -14.43
CA PHE A 118 -25.14 16.92 -14.13
C PHE A 118 -26.34 16.79 -13.19
N SER A 119 -27.20 15.83 -13.48
CA SER A 119 -28.27 15.38 -12.60
C SER A 119 -28.45 13.86 -12.67
N ASN A 120 -29.00 13.27 -11.61
CA ASN A 120 -29.37 11.86 -11.63
C ASN A 120 -30.34 11.56 -12.77
N TRP A 121 -30.26 10.35 -13.31
CA TRP A 121 -31.18 9.91 -14.35
C TRP A 121 -32.64 9.94 -13.85
N PRO A 122 -33.63 10.35 -14.67
CA PRO A 122 -35.01 10.43 -14.22
C PRO A 122 -35.53 9.12 -13.64
N GLY A 123 -35.91 9.15 -12.36
CA GLY A 123 -36.40 7.98 -11.61
C GLY A 123 -35.34 7.32 -10.73
N GLU A 124 -34.06 7.61 -10.93
CA GLU A 124 -32.98 7.15 -10.06
C GLU A 124 -32.74 8.11 -8.90
N GLU A 125 -32.43 7.54 -7.73
CA GLU A 125 -32.05 8.32 -6.55
C GLU A 125 -30.54 8.53 -6.43
N GLN A 126 -29.75 7.83 -7.25
CA GLN A 126 -28.29 7.89 -7.25
C GLN A 126 -27.70 7.86 -8.66
N SER A 127 -26.40 8.12 -8.75
CA SER A 127 -25.65 8.04 -10.00
C SER A 127 -24.80 6.77 -10.12
N LEU A 128 -24.73 5.91 -9.09
CA LEU A 128 -23.93 4.68 -9.14
C LEU A 128 -24.72 3.56 -9.81
N ARG A 129 -24.10 2.87 -10.77
CA ARG A 129 -24.60 1.60 -11.30
C ARG A 129 -24.07 0.43 -10.48
N GLN A 130 -24.94 -0.51 -10.16
CA GLN A 130 -24.65 -1.84 -9.66
C GLN A 130 -24.56 -2.85 -10.82
N VAL A 131 -23.36 -3.36 -11.12
CA VAL A 131 -23.12 -4.18 -12.32
C VAL A 131 -23.58 -5.64 -12.19
N LEU A 132 -23.77 -6.15 -10.98
CA LEU A 132 -24.21 -7.50 -10.69
C LEU A 132 -25.65 -7.47 -10.14
N ALA A 133 -26.32 -8.63 -10.24
CA ALA A 133 -27.59 -8.88 -9.57
C ALA A 133 -27.65 -10.35 -9.12
N ILE A 134 -28.36 -10.61 -8.01
CA ILE A 134 -28.60 -11.99 -7.53
C ILE A 134 -29.47 -12.73 -8.55
N ASN A 135 -30.43 -12.02 -9.13
CA ASN A 135 -31.31 -12.52 -10.17
C ASN A 135 -31.20 -11.62 -11.41
N GLU A 136 -30.99 -12.23 -12.58
CA GLU A 136 -30.82 -11.54 -13.86
C GLU A 136 -32.01 -10.62 -14.19
N SER A 137 -33.22 -10.93 -13.74
CA SER A 137 -34.39 -10.05 -13.94
C SER A 137 -34.31 -8.71 -13.18
N CYS A 138 -33.43 -8.64 -12.19
CA CYS A 138 -33.18 -7.48 -11.33
C CYS A 138 -31.96 -6.69 -11.78
N ALA A 139 -31.22 -7.17 -12.79
CA ALA A 139 -29.98 -6.54 -13.24
C ALA A 139 -30.23 -5.11 -13.74
N GLU A 140 -29.39 -4.19 -13.27
CA GLU A 140 -29.46 -2.81 -13.73
C GLU A 140 -29.00 -2.66 -15.17
N ILE A 141 -29.82 -1.95 -15.93
CA ILE A 141 -29.55 -1.58 -17.31
C ILE A 141 -29.14 -0.11 -17.34
N LEU A 142 -27.99 0.18 -17.95
CA LEU A 142 -27.60 1.57 -18.21
C LEU A 142 -28.57 2.20 -19.22
N PRO A 143 -29.17 3.36 -18.89
CA PRO A 143 -30.05 4.03 -19.83
C PRO A 143 -29.31 4.47 -21.10
N GLU A 144 -29.93 4.25 -22.26
CA GLU A 144 -29.37 4.67 -23.55
C GLU A 144 -29.22 6.20 -23.58
N GLY A 145 -28.03 6.68 -23.96
CA GLY A 145 -27.72 8.11 -24.03
C GLY A 145 -27.46 8.78 -22.69
N SER A 146 -27.36 8.03 -21.58
CA SER A 146 -26.85 8.54 -20.31
C SER A 146 -25.41 9.03 -20.44
N HIS A 147 -25.08 10.12 -19.73
CA HIS A 147 -23.69 10.44 -19.42
C HIS A 147 -23.12 9.33 -18.55
N GLN A 148 -21.88 8.93 -18.81
CA GLN A 148 -21.21 7.85 -18.08
C GLN A 148 -19.80 8.27 -17.72
N ALA A 149 -19.39 7.95 -16.50
CA ALA A 149 -18.06 8.18 -15.98
C ALA A 149 -17.57 6.95 -15.22
N LEU A 150 -16.26 6.71 -15.26
CA LEU A 150 -15.64 5.65 -14.47
C LEU A 150 -15.02 6.22 -13.21
N ARG A 151 -15.12 5.48 -12.11
CA ARG A 151 -14.33 5.75 -10.90
C ARG A 151 -13.67 4.48 -10.42
N VAL A 152 -12.36 4.50 -10.28
CA VAL A 152 -11.56 3.40 -9.73
C VAL A 152 -11.66 3.39 -8.20
N THR A 153 -11.56 2.22 -7.57
CA THR A 153 -11.56 2.09 -6.12
C THR A 153 -10.47 2.95 -5.48
N ASN A 154 -10.87 3.82 -4.54
CA ASN A 154 -9.94 4.64 -3.77
C ASN A 154 -9.32 3.85 -2.61
N SER A 155 -8.20 4.34 -2.07
CA SER A 155 -7.60 3.74 -0.89
C SER A 155 -8.40 4.04 0.39
N SER A 156 -8.50 3.05 1.28
CA SER A 156 -9.02 3.19 2.65
C SER A 156 -7.95 3.18 3.75
N MET A 157 -6.67 3.28 3.37
CA MET A 157 -5.56 3.21 4.32
C MET A 157 -5.54 4.40 5.27
N ALA A 158 -5.27 4.11 6.55
CA ALA A 158 -5.15 5.08 7.63
C ALA A 158 -6.34 6.05 7.75
N PHE A 159 -7.54 5.57 7.40
CA PHE A 159 -8.78 6.34 7.50
C PHE A 159 -9.05 6.88 8.92
N GLY A 160 -8.70 6.13 9.97
CA GLY A 160 -8.83 6.64 11.35
C GLY A 160 -7.90 7.80 11.66
N MET A 161 -6.68 7.82 11.11
CA MET A 161 -5.77 8.96 11.25
C MET A 161 -6.28 10.18 10.47
N ILE A 162 -6.81 9.97 9.27
CA ILE A 162 -7.39 11.04 8.45
C ILE A 162 -8.64 11.64 9.11
N GLU A 163 -9.56 10.82 9.63
CA GLU A 163 -10.75 11.29 10.35
C GLU A 163 -10.38 12.10 11.60
N ALA A 164 -9.26 11.75 12.25
CA ALA A 164 -8.78 12.41 13.46
C ALA A 164 -8.16 13.79 13.20
N ILE A 165 -7.92 14.20 11.95
CA ILE A 165 -7.51 15.58 11.61
C ILE A 165 -8.65 16.54 11.98
N PRO A 166 -8.42 17.63 12.74
CA PRO A 166 -9.45 18.62 13.04
C PRO A 166 -10.07 19.23 11.77
N ASP A 167 -11.40 19.42 11.72
CA ASP A 167 -12.06 20.05 10.56
C ASP A 167 -11.52 21.47 10.31
N ALA A 168 -11.26 22.22 11.38
CA ALA A 168 -10.75 23.59 11.30
C ALA A 168 -9.33 23.67 10.71
N ASP A 169 -8.53 22.60 10.81
CA ASP A 169 -7.19 22.60 10.22
C ASP A 169 -7.30 22.41 8.70
N ILE A 170 -8.27 21.60 8.23
CA ILE A 170 -8.57 21.44 6.79
C ILE A 170 -9.19 22.74 6.23
N GLU A 171 -10.10 23.38 6.97
CA GLU A 171 -10.65 24.69 6.61
C GLU A 171 -9.57 25.77 6.55
N ALA A 172 -8.54 25.70 7.39
CA ALA A 172 -7.49 26.73 7.44
C ALA A 172 -6.60 26.80 6.18
N VAL A 173 -6.63 25.79 5.31
CA VAL A 173 -5.82 25.74 4.08
C VAL A 173 -6.66 25.94 2.82
N GLU A 174 -7.96 26.20 2.93
CA GLU A 174 -8.78 26.51 1.75
C GLU A 174 -8.51 27.91 1.21
N ASP A 175 -8.55 28.06 -0.11
CA ASP A 175 -8.48 29.36 -0.80
C ASP A 175 -9.47 29.41 -1.97
N PRO A 176 -10.80 29.33 -1.71
CA PRO A 176 -11.81 29.28 -2.77
C PRO A 176 -11.86 30.51 -3.66
N ASP A 177 -11.26 31.63 -3.23
CA ASP A 177 -11.28 32.91 -3.94
C ASP A 177 -9.92 33.22 -4.64
N ASP A 178 -8.96 32.29 -4.63
CA ASP A 178 -7.60 32.44 -5.19
C ASP A 178 -6.97 33.78 -4.73
N LEU A 179 -6.95 34.00 -3.41
CA LEU A 179 -6.54 35.27 -2.81
C LEU A 179 -5.06 35.57 -3.01
N ASP A 180 -4.23 34.55 -3.19
CA ASP A 180 -2.81 34.71 -3.49
C ASP A 180 -2.49 34.74 -5.01
N ALA A 181 -3.50 34.55 -5.86
CA ALA A 181 -3.44 34.62 -7.32
C ALA A 181 -2.44 33.64 -7.93
N ASP A 182 -2.39 32.44 -7.35
CA ASP A 182 -1.53 31.36 -7.76
C ASP A 182 -2.22 30.34 -8.68
N GLY A 183 -3.51 30.56 -8.95
CA GLY A 183 -4.34 29.78 -9.87
C GLY A 183 -4.99 28.54 -9.26
N ILE A 184 -4.85 28.33 -7.95
CA ILE A 184 -5.43 27.21 -7.22
C ILE A 184 -6.54 27.74 -6.31
N SER A 185 -7.68 27.06 -6.30
CA SER A 185 -8.90 27.54 -5.63
C SER A 185 -9.54 26.47 -4.74
N GLY A 186 -8.70 25.68 -4.08
CA GLY A 186 -9.13 24.55 -3.26
C GLY A 186 -10.15 24.95 -2.20
N ARG A 187 -11.22 24.16 -2.05
CA ARG A 187 -12.26 24.40 -1.05
C ARG A 187 -12.70 23.17 -0.27
N VAL A 188 -13.17 23.36 0.96
CA VAL A 188 -13.75 22.27 1.73
C VAL A 188 -15.12 21.88 1.17
N HIS A 189 -15.37 20.57 1.04
CA HIS A 189 -16.72 20.04 0.87
C HIS A 189 -17.33 19.76 2.25
N TRP A 190 -18.25 20.60 2.69
CA TRP A 190 -18.89 20.45 4.00
C TRP A 190 -20.06 19.47 3.94
N VAL A 191 -19.94 18.32 4.62
CA VAL A 191 -20.93 17.23 4.55
C VAL A 191 -21.48 16.86 5.92
N LEU A 192 -22.71 16.35 5.94
CA LEU A 192 -23.35 15.84 7.17
C LEU A 192 -23.07 14.33 7.29
N PRO A 193 -22.36 13.86 8.34
CA PRO A 193 -22.20 12.42 8.58
C PRO A 193 -23.56 11.73 8.75
N LEU A 194 -23.70 10.50 8.27
CA LEU A 194 -24.96 9.74 8.31
C LEU A 194 -25.39 9.39 9.74
N GLU A 195 -24.43 9.19 10.65
CA GLU A 195 -24.69 8.98 12.07
C GLU A 195 -25.13 10.25 12.81
N ALA A 196 -25.00 11.43 12.19
CA ALA A 196 -25.36 12.70 12.80
C ALA A 196 -26.86 13.03 12.59
N GLY A 197 -27.51 13.55 13.62
CA GLY A 197 -28.91 14.02 13.51
C GLY A 197 -29.05 15.22 12.57
N LYS A 198 -30.23 15.38 11.95
CA LYS A 198 -30.55 16.57 11.12
C LYS A 198 -30.31 17.86 11.90
N GLY A 199 -29.52 18.76 11.33
CA GLY A 199 -29.16 20.04 11.97
C GLY A 199 -27.91 19.98 12.85
N SER A 200 -27.22 18.84 12.92
CA SER A 200 -25.86 18.78 13.45
C SER A 200 -24.90 19.63 12.60
N PRO A 201 -23.77 20.09 13.15
CA PRO A 201 -22.72 20.74 12.37
C PRO A 201 -22.25 19.86 11.22
N LEU A 202 -21.94 20.48 10.08
CA LEU A 202 -21.24 19.81 8.99
C LEU A 202 -19.80 19.52 9.40
N ARG A 203 -19.22 18.51 8.75
CA ARG A 203 -17.83 18.08 8.92
C ARG A 203 -17.12 18.24 7.59
N ALA A 204 -15.80 18.47 7.63
CA ALA A 204 -15.00 18.52 6.42
C ALA A 204 -15.00 17.14 5.74
N GLY A 205 -15.35 17.12 4.46
CA GLY A 205 -15.26 15.95 3.61
C GLY A 205 -13.82 15.47 3.46
N ARG A 206 -13.59 14.16 3.59
CA ARG A 206 -12.24 13.56 3.59
C ARG A 206 -12.12 12.33 2.69
N PHE A 207 -13.23 11.64 2.47
CA PHE A 207 -13.29 10.34 1.83
C PHE A 207 -14.15 10.38 0.56
N GLY A 208 -13.86 9.45 -0.36
CA GLY A 208 -14.43 9.43 -1.70
C GLY A 208 -13.70 10.34 -2.69
N TRP A 209 -14.10 10.28 -3.96
CA TRP A 209 -13.49 11.05 -5.05
C TRP A 209 -13.89 12.53 -5.05
N LYS A 210 -15.04 12.87 -4.45
CA LYS A 210 -15.52 14.26 -4.34
C LYS A 210 -15.68 14.68 -2.88
N ALA A 211 -14.88 14.12 -1.98
CA ALA A 211 -14.92 14.43 -0.55
C ALA A 211 -16.33 14.30 0.08
N GLN A 212 -17.19 13.45 -0.46
CA GLN A 212 -18.61 13.43 -0.08
C GLN A 212 -18.89 12.72 1.26
N VAL A 213 -17.83 12.22 1.94
CA VAL A 213 -17.91 11.50 3.22
C VAL A 213 -16.86 12.04 4.19
N ALA A 214 -17.25 12.26 5.46
CA ALA A 214 -16.38 12.85 6.48
C ALA A 214 -15.93 11.88 7.59
N THR A 215 -16.65 10.77 7.81
CA THR A 215 -16.32 9.79 8.87
C THR A 215 -16.20 8.38 8.30
N VAL A 216 -15.36 7.56 8.92
CA VAL A 216 -15.13 6.16 8.57
C VAL A 216 -16.42 5.36 8.72
N LEU A 217 -17.20 5.62 9.78
CA LEU A 217 -18.48 4.94 9.98
C LEU A 217 -19.50 5.30 8.87
N THR A 218 -19.58 6.58 8.48
CA THR A 218 -20.38 6.97 7.31
C THR A 218 -19.89 6.26 6.05
N PHE A 219 -18.57 6.18 5.83
CA PHE A 219 -18.00 5.50 4.66
C PHE A 219 -18.40 4.03 4.62
N SER A 220 -18.22 3.31 5.72
CA SER A 220 -18.60 1.90 5.83
C SER A 220 -20.09 1.69 5.59
N GLY A 221 -20.96 2.50 6.22
CA GLY A 221 -22.40 2.40 6.06
C GLY A 221 -22.89 2.71 4.65
N ASP A 222 -22.39 3.78 4.04
CA ASP A 222 -22.76 4.20 2.68
C ASP A 222 -22.28 3.18 1.64
N ALA A 223 -21.02 2.75 1.72
CA ALA A 223 -20.44 1.79 0.78
C ALA A 223 -21.09 0.40 0.91
N SER A 224 -21.41 -0.06 2.12
CA SER A 224 -22.12 -1.33 2.32
C SER A 224 -23.45 -1.38 1.54
N ARG A 225 -24.25 -0.30 1.59
CA ARG A 225 -25.51 -0.26 0.84
C ARG A 225 -25.29 -0.03 -0.65
N ASN A 226 -24.43 0.91 -1.04
CA ASN A 226 -24.30 1.31 -2.44
C ASN A 226 -23.48 0.33 -3.30
N GLU A 227 -22.50 -0.38 -2.71
CA GLU A 227 -21.60 -1.29 -3.44
C GLU A 227 -21.97 -2.77 -3.25
N MET A 228 -22.60 -3.12 -2.12
CA MET A 228 -22.93 -4.51 -1.78
C MET A 228 -24.44 -4.76 -1.65
N GLY A 229 -25.27 -3.71 -1.59
CA GLY A 229 -26.70 -3.84 -1.31
C GLY A 229 -26.97 -4.34 0.13
N LEU A 230 -26.07 -4.07 1.08
CA LEU A 230 -26.28 -4.41 2.47
C LEU A 230 -26.85 -3.20 3.21
N THR A 231 -28.16 -3.20 3.47
CA THR A 231 -28.77 -2.11 4.23
C THR A 231 -28.42 -2.21 5.70
N ASN A 232 -28.38 -1.06 6.38
CA ASN A 232 -27.87 -0.98 7.75
C ASN A 232 -28.52 0.15 8.54
N ARG A 233 -28.15 0.28 9.81
CA ARG A 233 -28.77 1.26 10.72
C ARG A 233 -28.62 2.73 10.28
N LEU A 234 -27.66 3.07 9.40
CA LEU A 234 -27.45 4.43 8.90
C LEU A 234 -28.21 4.67 7.59
N VAL A 235 -28.26 3.66 6.73
CA VAL A 235 -28.97 3.66 5.44
C VAL A 235 -29.87 2.41 5.35
N PRO A 236 -31.08 2.47 5.95
CA PRO A 236 -31.90 1.27 6.21
C PRO A 236 -32.84 0.92 5.06
N THR A 237 -32.57 1.41 3.84
CA THR A 237 -33.45 1.22 2.69
C THR A 237 -32.64 0.87 1.45
N GLU A 238 -33.00 -0.21 0.79
CA GLU A 238 -32.31 -0.69 -0.39
C GLU A 238 -32.43 0.25 -1.61
N THR A 239 -31.50 0.13 -2.55
CA THR A 239 -31.53 0.73 -3.88
C THR A 239 -32.47 -0.08 -4.78
N ALA A 240 -33.50 0.59 -5.30
CA ALA A 240 -34.37 -0.06 -6.28
C ALA A 240 -33.64 -0.21 -7.63
N PRO A 241 -33.62 -1.40 -8.25
CA PRO A 241 -33.02 -1.58 -9.57
C PRO A 241 -33.68 -0.68 -10.61
N ASN A 242 -32.85 0.16 -11.24
CA ASN A 242 -33.31 1.21 -12.14
C ASN A 242 -34.44 2.12 -11.58
N GLY A 243 -34.43 2.39 -10.27
CA GLY A 243 -35.46 3.17 -9.57
C GLY A 243 -36.82 2.48 -9.45
N ASN A 244 -36.93 1.18 -9.77
CA ASN A 244 -38.21 0.47 -9.82
C ASN A 244 -38.53 -0.26 -8.51
N LEU A 245 -39.26 0.42 -7.62
CA LEU A 245 -39.68 -0.14 -6.32
C LEU A 245 -40.49 -1.44 -6.43
N ARG A 246 -41.27 -1.64 -7.51
CA ARG A 246 -42.03 -2.89 -7.68
C ARG A 246 -41.15 -4.07 -8.08
N LEU A 247 -40.04 -3.78 -8.76
CA LEU A 247 -39.04 -4.79 -9.09
C LEU A 247 -38.24 -5.12 -7.83
N LEU A 248 -37.86 -4.11 -7.03
CA LEU A 248 -37.23 -4.31 -5.74
C LEU A 248 -38.04 -5.28 -4.86
N GLU A 249 -39.35 -5.06 -4.68
CA GLU A 249 -40.24 -5.97 -3.93
C GLU A 249 -40.27 -7.44 -4.42
N GLN A 250 -39.80 -7.72 -5.64
CA GLN A 250 -39.73 -9.07 -6.21
C GLN A 250 -38.33 -9.68 -6.15
N CYS A 251 -37.32 -8.85 -5.92
CA CYS A 251 -35.91 -9.18 -6.01
C CYS A 251 -35.25 -9.24 -4.64
N ASP A 252 -35.78 -8.47 -3.69
CA ASP A 252 -35.35 -8.42 -2.31
C ASP A 252 -36.20 -9.38 -1.46
N ASP A 253 -35.57 -10.51 -1.11
CA ASP A 253 -36.18 -11.59 -0.34
C ASP A 253 -35.79 -11.56 1.16
N VAL A 254 -34.90 -10.64 1.55
CA VAL A 254 -34.42 -10.46 2.93
C VAL A 254 -35.08 -9.19 3.50
N ALA A 255 -35.20 -9.08 4.82
CA ALA A 255 -35.88 -7.95 5.44
C ALA A 255 -34.88 -6.88 5.89
N ASP A 256 -35.03 -5.67 5.35
CA ASP A 256 -34.29 -4.48 5.79
C ASP A 256 -34.48 -4.14 7.29
N PRO A 257 -33.43 -3.67 8.01
CA PRO A 257 -32.04 -3.72 7.59
C PRO A 257 -31.43 -5.11 7.77
N GLU A 258 -30.61 -5.61 6.84
CA GLU A 258 -29.97 -6.93 6.99
C GLU A 258 -28.79 -6.90 7.96
N ASP A 259 -28.12 -5.75 8.07
CA ASP A 259 -27.01 -5.62 8.98
C ASP A 259 -27.49 -5.65 10.45
N HIS A 260 -27.01 -6.65 11.19
CA HIS A 260 -27.41 -6.94 12.55
C HIS A 260 -26.21 -7.14 13.46
N GLU A 261 -26.38 -6.80 14.74
CA GLU A 261 -25.34 -6.99 15.74
C GLU A 261 -25.00 -8.48 15.95
N ASP A 262 -23.70 -8.78 15.96
CA ASP A 262 -23.18 -10.07 16.36
C ASP A 262 -23.24 -10.29 17.88
N VAL A 263 -22.73 -11.43 18.36
CA VAL A 263 -22.75 -11.81 19.79
C VAL A 263 -22.04 -10.81 20.71
N ASN A 264 -21.20 -9.93 20.17
CA ASN A 264 -20.49 -8.90 20.90
C ASN A 264 -21.12 -7.50 20.73
N GLY A 265 -22.27 -7.39 20.07
CA GLY A 265 -22.98 -6.12 19.90
C GLY A 265 -22.45 -5.25 18.76
N PHE A 266 -21.74 -5.84 17.78
CA PHE A 266 -21.20 -5.11 16.63
C PHE A 266 -21.85 -5.60 15.35
N ALA A 267 -22.37 -4.68 14.55
CA ALA A 267 -22.87 -4.96 13.21
C ALA A 267 -21.71 -5.06 12.20
N PHE A 268 -21.97 -5.53 10.98
CA PHE A 268 -20.98 -5.59 9.90
C PHE A 268 -20.32 -4.23 9.68
N ILE A 269 -21.09 -3.14 9.61
CA ILE A 269 -20.51 -1.81 9.38
C ILE A 269 -19.56 -1.37 10.50
N ASP A 270 -19.80 -1.80 11.75
CA ASP A 270 -18.88 -1.54 12.88
C ASP A 270 -17.59 -2.33 12.71
N ARG A 271 -17.70 -3.59 12.30
CA ARG A 271 -16.53 -4.46 12.07
C ARG A 271 -15.63 -3.88 10.99
N VAL A 272 -16.16 -3.53 9.82
CA VAL A 272 -15.34 -2.94 8.76
C VAL A 272 -14.84 -1.53 9.14
N THR A 273 -15.62 -0.74 9.89
CA THR A 273 -15.15 0.54 10.45
C THR A 273 -13.93 0.34 11.34
N HIS A 274 -13.93 -0.64 12.25
CA HIS A 274 -12.77 -0.90 13.12
C HIS A 274 -11.51 -1.27 12.33
N PHE A 275 -11.65 -2.08 11.27
CA PHE A 275 -10.53 -2.38 10.41
C PHE A 275 -9.98 -1.11 9.76
N GLN A 276 -10.84 -0.34 9.08
CA GLN A 276 -10.44 0.88 8.36
C GLN A 276 -9.90 1.98 9.30
N ARG A 277 -10.49 2.12 10.50
CA ARG A 277 -10.07 3.07 11.54
C ARG A 277 -8.69 2.74 12.08
N TYR A 278 -8.39 1.46 12.29
CA TYR A 278 -7.13 1.02 12.89
C TYR A 278 -6.09 0.54 11.86
N LEU A 279 -6.32 0.74 10.56
CA LEU A 279 -5.29 0.57 9.54
C LEU A 279 -4.13 1.54 9.77
N GLY A 280 -2.91 1.03 9.71
CA GLY A 280 -1.68 1.82 9.88
C GLY A 280 -1.42 2.76 8.71
N VAL A 281 -0.63 3.80 8.99
CA VAL A 281 -0.07 4.69 7.98
C VAL A 281 0.93 3.89 7.13
N PRO A 282 0.78 3.85 5.80
CA PRO A 282 1.73 3.16 4.93
C PRO A 282 3.16 3.70 5.09
N PRO A 283 4.18 2.85 4.89
CA PRO A 283 5.56 3.23 5.15
C PRO A 283 6.07 4.20 4.07
N GLN A 284 7.09 4.98 4.41
CA GLN A 284 7.89 5.76 3.49
C GLN A 284 9.37 5.55 3.82
N THR A 285 10.16 5.12 2.84
CA THR A 285 11.60 4.92 3.01
C THR A 285 12.37 5.37 1.77
N PRO A 286 13.34 6.30 1.90
CA PRO A 286 13.75 7.01 3.11
C PRO A 286 12.66 7.91 3.70
N LYS A 287 12.66 8.10 5.04
CA LYS A 287 11.55 8.79 5.76
C LYS A 287 11.46 10.29 5.47
N SER A 288 12.57 10.90 5.06
CA SER A 288 12.69 12.34 4.83
C SER A 288 14.01 12.69 4.13
N GLY A 289 14.14 13.94 3.67
CA GLY A 289 15.42 14.52 3.25
C GLY A 289 15.82 14.26 1.80
N MET A 290 14.95 13.61 1.01
CA MET A 290 15.17 13.40 -0.42
C MET A 290 15.13 14.72 -1.19
N THR A 291 16.01 14.87 -2.17
CA THR A 291 16.04 16.06 -3.06
C THR A 291 14.71 16.21 -3.80
N GLY A 292 14.08 15.09 -4.18
CA GLY A 292 12.78 15.05 -4.85
C GLY A 292 11.65 15.71 -4.06
N GLU A 293 11.65 15.63 -2.72
CA GLU A 293 10.65 16.31 -1.89
C GLU A 293 10.83 17.84 -1.92
N THR A 294 12.09 18.31 -1.99
CA THR A 294 12.37 19.74 -2.16
C THR A 294 11.87 20.24 -3.51
N ILE A 295 12.06 19.45 -4.58
CA ILE A 295 11.56 19.75 -5.93
C ILE A 295 10.02 19.76 -5.94
N PHE A 296 9.39 18.76 -5.34
CA PHE A 296 7.93 18.64 -5.19
C PHE A 296 7.31 19.92 -4.61
N ASN A 297 7.92 20.47 -3.56
CA ASN A 297 7.51 21.74 -2.97
C ASN A 297 7.78 22.92 -3.91
N ALA A 298 8.95 22.95 -4.56
CA ALA A 298 9.37 24.08 -5.39
C ALA A 298 8.55 24.25 -6.68
N ILE A 299 8.08 23.17 -7.29
CA ILE A 299 7.29 23.23 -8.54
C ILE A 299 5.79 23.45 -8.30
N GLY A 300 5.34 23.38 -7.04
CA GLY A 300 3.97 23.68 -6.64
C GLY A 300 3.08 22.47 -6.34
N CYS A 301 3.59 21.22 -6.39
CA CYS A 301 2.76 20.04 -6.06
C CYS A 301 2.16 20.12 -4.65
N ALA A 302 2.93 20.66 -3.70
CA ALA A 302 2.54 20.78 -2.30
C ALA A 302 1.40 21.77 -2.02
N LYS A 303 0.98 22.56 -3.02
CA LYS A 303 -0.16 23.46 -2.88
C LYS A 303 -1.49 22.71 -2.72
N CYS A 304 -1.64 21.58 -3.41
CA CYS A 304 -2.79 20.66 -3.23
C CYS A 304 -2.38 19.41 -2.43
N HIS A 305 -1.17 18.90 -2.68
CA HIS A 305 -0.66 17.71 -2.00
C HIS A 305 0.11 18.07 -0.72
N ILE A 306 -0.56 18.73 0.22
CA ILE A 306 0.04 19.18 1.49
C ILE A 306 0.66 18.00 2.24
N ALA A 307 1.95 18.12 2.53
CA ALA A 307 2.77 17.01 3.01
C ALA A 307 2.29 16.44 4.33
N GLU A 308 2.00 17.28 5.32
CA GLU A 308 1.88 16.87 6.72
C GLU A 308 0.65 17.44 7.41
N TRP A 309 0.05 16.62 8.28
CA TRP A 309 -1.05 16.98 9.17
C TRP A 309 -0.78 16.49 10.59
N THR A 310 -1.39 17.15 11.57
CA THR A 310 -1.40 16.68 12.96
C THR A 310 -2.82 16.27 13.35
N THR A 311 -3.00 15.05 13.84
CA THR A 311 -4.30 14.61 14.35
C THR A 311 -4.65 15.32 15.66
N SER A 312 -5.93 15.52 15.90
CA SER A 312 -6.45 16.10 17.13
C SER A 312 -5.89 15.35 18.34
N ASN A 313 -5.60 16.07 19.42
CA ASN A 313 -5.21 15.49 20.70
C ASN A 313 -6.39 15.37 21.67
N ASP A 314 -7.63 15.36 21.17
CA ASP A 314 -8.84 15.16 21.98
C ASP A 314 -8.80 13.79 22.68
N GLU A 315 -9.13 13.78 23.97
CA GLU A 315 -9.12 12.55 24.76
C GLU A 315 -10.22 11.56 24.35
N SER A 316 -11.23 11.99 23.58
CA SER A 316 -12.25 11.11 23.00
C SER A 316 -11.73 10.24 21.85
N ILE A 317 -10.57 10.58 21.28
CA ILE A 317 -9.91 9.80 20.24
C ILE A 317 -8.93 8.83 20.91
N GLU A 318 -8.82 7.63 20.35
CA GLU A 318 -7.94 6.57 20.80
C GLU A 318 -6.48 7.05 20.84
N GLU A 319 -5.71 6.63 21.86
CA GLU A 319 -4.32 7.06 22.07
C GLU A 319 -3.41 6.73 20.87
N ALA A 320 -3.72 5.64 20.18
CA ALA A 320 -3.02 5.22 18.97
C ALA A 320 -3.22 6.20 17.80
N LEU A 321 -4.32 6.97 17.78
CA LEU A 321 -4.70 7.84 16.65
C LEU A 321 -4.57 9.34 16.96
N ARG A 322 -4.59 9.75 18.24
CA ARG A 322 -4.57 11.17 18.64
C ARG A 322 -3.16 11.74 18.79
N GLY A 323 -3.02 13.03 18.50
CA GLY A 323 -1.76 13.78 18.63
C GLY A 323 -0.61 13.21 17.79
N LYS A 324 -0.92 12.67 16.60
CA LYS A 324 0.04 12.06 15.68
C LYS A 324 0.32 13.00 14.52
N THR A 325 1.59 13.11 14.15
CA THR A 325 1.99 13.71 12.89
C THR A 325 1.93 12.64 11.80
N ILE A 326 1.22 12.93 10.71
CA ILE A 326 1.03 12.03 9.58
C ILE A 326 1.36 12.76 8.27
N ARG A 327 1.83 12.04 7.26
CA ARG A 327 2.28 12.65 5.99
C ARG A 327 1.51 12.13 4.77
N PRO A 328 0.22 12.48 4.57
CA PRO A 328 -0.60 11.93 3.49
C PRO A 328 -0.35 12.55 2.12
N TYR A 329 0.34 13.70 2.04
CA TYR A 329 0.52 14.49 0.82
C TYR A 329 -0.83 14.77 0.12
N CYS A 330 -1.73 15.40 0.86
CA CYS A 330 -3.12 15.63 0.47
C CYS A 330 -3.74 16.68 1.39
N ASP A 331 -4.42 17.66 0.82
CA ASP A 331 -5.15 18.70 1.55
C ASP A 331 -6.62 18.34 1.85
N PHE A 332 -7.15 17.30 1.19
CA PHE A 332 -8.54 16.83 1.26
C PHE A 332 -9.57 17.81 0.66
N LEU A 333 -9.12 18.86 -0.02
CA LEU A 333 -9.98 19.86 -0.64
C LEU A 333 -10.47 19.39 -2.02
N LEU A 334 -11.54 20.01 -2.49
CA LEU A 334 -12.00 19.94 -3.88
C LEU A 334 -11.22 20.94 -4.73
N HIS A 335 -10.75 20.49 -5.89
CA HIS A 335 -10.08 21.31 -6.90
C HIS A 335 -10.69 21.10 -8.27
N ASP A 336 -10.80 22.15 -9.08
CA ASP A 336 -11.14 22.06 -10.50
C ASP A 336 -9.98 21.40 -11.27
N ILE A 337 -10.19 20.15 -11.70
CA ILE A 337 -9.21 19.40 -12.47
C ILE A 337 -9.42 19.49 -13.98
N GLY A 338 -10.28 20.41 -14.44
CA GLY A 338 -10.48 20.72 -15.84
C GLY A 338 -11.02 19.54 -16.65
N ASP A 339 -10.41 19.32 -17.81
CA ASP A 339 -10.80 18.25 -18.75
C ASP A 339 -10.53 16.84 -18.20
N LEU A 340 -9.80 16.71 -17.07
CA LEU A 340 -9.67 15.44 -16.35
C LEU A 340 -10.91 15.11 -15.53
N ALA A 341 -11.90 15.98 -15.41
CA ALA A 341 -13.04 15.72 -14.55
C ALA A 341 -14.02 14.69 -15.12
N ASP A 342 -14.77 14.05 -14.23
CA ASP A 342 -15.76 13.04 -14.60
C ASP A 342 -17.11 13.62 -15.04
N MET A 343 -17.28 14.94 -14.95
CA MET A 343 -18.52 15.67 -15.22
C MET A 343 -19.71 15.20 -14.38
N VAL A 344 -19.48 14.65 -13.18
CA VAL A 344 -20.53 14.18 -12.27
C VAL A 344 -20.54 15.08 -11.03
N SER A 345 -21.61 15.84 -10.82
CA SER A 345 -21.79 16.58 -9.56
C SER A 345 -22.26 15.66 -8.43
N GLN A 346 -21.83 15.94 -7.20
CA GLN A 346 -22.26 15.20 -5.99
C GLN A 346 -22.31 16.12 -4.78
N GLY A 347 -23.50 16.28 -4.18
CA GLY A 347 -23.68 17.28 -3.13
C GLY A 347 -23.50 18.68 -3.72
N ASP A 348 -22.59 19.47 -3.16
CA ASP A 348 -22.19 20.75 -3.74
C ASP A 348 -20.87 20.70 -4.52
N ALA A 349 -20.22 19.53 -4.62
CA ALA A 349 -19.09 19.32 -5.52
C ALA A 349 -19.57 19.39 -6.97
N THR A 350 -18.95 20.26 -7.75
CA THR A 350 -19.29 20.52 -9.15
C THR A 350 -18.83 19.39 -10.07
N GLU A 351 -19.19 19.51 -11.34
CA GLU A 351 -18.84 18.58 -12.40
C GLU A 351 -17.33 18.51 -12.64
N LEU A 352 -16.60 19.60 -12.40
CA LEU A 352 -15.15 19.72 -12.65
C LEU A 352 -14.28 19.41 -11.43
N GLU A 353 -14.88 19.39 -10.25
CA GLU A 353 -14.11 19.26 -9.01
C GLU A 353 -13.81 17.81 -8.63
N MET A 354 -12.59 17.54 -8.19
CA MET A 354 -12.21 16.30 -7.53
C MET A 354 -11.44 16.58 -6.26
N ARG A 355 -11.55 15.66 -5.29
CA ARG A 355 -10.73 15.70 -4.08
C ARG A 355 -9.31 15.27 -4.40
N THR A 356 -8.32 16.01 -3.91
CA THR A 356 -6.92 15.58 -3.94
C THR A 356 -6.77 14.21 -3.24
N PRO A 357 -6.32 13.14 -3.91
CA PRO A 357 -6.10 11.85 -3.26
C PRO A 357 -4.79 11.84 -2.44
N THR A 358 -4.73 11.02 -1.38
CA THR A 358 -3.48 10.78 -0.67
C THR A 358 -2.45 10.15 -1.61
N LEU A 359 -1.18 10.55 -1.48
CA LEU A 359 -0.07 9.90 -2.20
C LEU A 359 0.53 8.74 -1.39
N TRP A 360 -0.12 8.34 -0.29
CA TRP A 360 0.27 7.15 0.44
C TRP A 360 0.22 5.91 -0.44
N ASN A 361 1.31 5.14 -0.36
CA ASN A 361 1.48 3.90 -1.09
C ASN A 361 1.32 4.07 -2.61
N LEU A 362 1.74 5.23 -3.13
CA LEU A 362 1.74 5.53 -4.56
C LEU A 362 2.60 4.53 -5.33
N ARG A 363 3.68 4.02 -4.72
CA ARG A 363 4.59 3.02 -5.29
C ARG A 363 3.85 1.85 -5.96
N THR A 364 2.85 1.28 -5.28
CA THR A 364 2.11 0.11 -5.77
C THR A 364 0.80 0.48 -6.47
N ARG A 365 0.52 1.77 -6.68
CA ARG A 365 -0.73 2.22 -7.30
C ARG A 365 -0.67 2.02 -8.81
N ASP A 366 -1.51 1.12 -9.30
CA ASP A 366 -1.83 0.92 -10.71
C ASP A 366 -3.28 0.43 -10.83
N PRO A 367 -4.17 1.15 -11.55
CA PRO A 367 -3.95 2.35 -12.35
C PRO A 367 -4.03 3.69 -11.57
N MET A 368 -3.63 4.78 -12.23
CA MET A 368 -3.66 6.15 -11.74
C MET A 368 -4.88 6.94 -12.25
N LEU A 369 -5.03 8.17 -11.74
CA LEU A 369 -6.21 9.02 -11.88
C LEU A 369 -7.49 8.39 -11.31
N HIS A 370 -8.58 9.14 -11.33
CA HIS A 370 -9.86 8.70 -10.76
C HIS A 370 -10.57 7.72 -11.67
N ASP A 371 -10.31 7.73 -12.98
CA ASP A 371 -10.99 6.95 -14.02
C ASP A 371 -10.19 5.73 -14.50
N ALA A 372 -9.04 5.45 -13.88
CA ALA A 372 -8.10 4.39 -14.28
C ALA A 372 -7.48 4.56 -15.68
N SER A 373 -7.41 5.78 -16.22
CA SER A 373 -6.93 6.03 -17.59
C SER A 373 -5.43 5.84 -17.81
N ILE A 374 -4.61 5.79 -16.76
CA ILE A 374 -3.15 5.66 -16.85
C ILE A 374 -2.68 4.44 -16.04
N GLY A 375 -2.20 3.38 -16.70
CA GLY A 375 -1.72 2.15 -16.05
C GLY A 375 -0.84 1.26 -16.94
N GLY A 376 -0.29 0.17 -16.38
CA GLY A 376 0.36 -0.90 -17.16
C GLY A 376 1.79 -0.65 -17.67
N ASP A 377 2.50 0.32 -17.10
CA ASP A 377 3.91 0.65 -17.42
C ASP A 377 4.78 0.63 -16.14
N THR A 378 6.08 0.93 -16.25
CA THR A 378 6.96 1.18 -15.11
C THR A 378 6.40 2.27 -14.20
N PHE A 379 6.74 2.23 -12.91
CA PHE A 379 6.33 3.26 -11.95
C PHE A 379 6.68 4.67 -12.44
N ALA A 380 7.91 4.86 -12.92
CA ALA A 380 8.39 6.15 -13.42
C ALA A 380 7.55 6.68 -14.59
N ASN A 381 7.25 5.85 -15.59
CA ASN A 381 6.44 6.25 -16.73
C ASN A 381 4.99 6.55 -16.32
N ARG A 382 4.41 5.71 -15.46
CA ARG A 382 3.04 5.88 -14.98
C ARG A 382 2.86 7.18 -14.18
N VAL A 383 3.79 7.49 -13.28
CA VAL A 383 3.78 8.74 -12.51
C VAL A 383 4.06 9.94 -13.40
N THR A 384 5.05 9.87 -14.30
CA THR A 384 5.36 10.96 -15.24
C THR A 384 4.14 11.31 -16.09
N ALA A 385 3.48 10.31 -16.68
CA ALA A 385 2.27 10.51 -17.46
C ALA A 385 1.13 11.13 -16.62
N THR A 386 1.01 10.72 -15.36
CA THR A 386 -0.01 11.25 -14.43
C THR A 386 0.28 12.71 -14.06
N ILE A 387 1.53 13.08 -13.79
CA ILE A 387 1.91 14.48 -13.52
C ILE A 387 1.57 15.35 -14.75
N LEU A 388 1.96 14.92 -15.95
CA LEU A 388 1.67 15.66 -17.19
C LEU A 388 0.16 15.78 -17.47
N ALA A 389 -0.64 14.79 -17.06
CA ALA A 389 -2.09 14.83 -17.22
C ALA A 389 -2.75 16.00 -16.47
N HIS A 390 -2.14 16.48 -15.36
CA HIS A 390 -2.62 17.66 -14.64
C HIS A 390 -2.58 18.94 -15.49
N GLY A 391 -1.86 18.94 -16.62
CA GLY A 391 -1.79 20.02 -17.60
C GLY A 391 -3.09 20.36 -18.33
N LEU A 392 -4.13 19.53 -18.21
CA LEU A 392 -5.35 19.64 -19.01
C LEU A 392 -6.39 20.60 -18.39
N PHE A 393 -6.21 21.90 -18.63
CA PHE A 393 -7.21 22.96 -18.38
C PHE A 393 -7.82 23.01 -16.97
N GLY A 394 -7.03 22.82 -15.92
CA GLY A 394 -7.44 22.93 -14.52
C GLY A 394 -6.36 23.55 -13.61
N GLU A 395 -6.58 23.54 -12.30
CA GLU A 395 -5.70 24.16 -11.29
C GLU A 395 -4.28 23.57 -11.30
N GLY A 396 -4.12 22.31 -11.72
CA GLY A 396 -2.82 21.63 -11.82
C GLY A 396 -1.96 22.02 -13.03
N ALA A 397 -2.45 22.87 -13.94
CA ALA A 397 -1.81 23.08 -15.23
C ALA A 397 -0.41 23.71 -15.13
N GLU A 398 -0.25 24.75 -14.30
CA GLU A 398 1.06 25.40 -14.10
C GLU A 398 2.07 24.44 -13.46
N VAL A 399 1.63 23.56 -12.55
CA VAL A 399 2.49 22.59 -11.89
C VAL A 399 3.01 21.54 -12.88
N ALA A 400 2.16 21.11 -13.83
CA ALA A 400 2.56 20.21 -14.91
C ALA A 400 3.59 20.86 -15.85
N ASP A 401 3.41 22.13 -16.21
CA ASP A 401 4.38 22.90 -17.01
C ASP A 401 5.72 23.06 -16.27
N ASN A 402 5.68 23.33 -14.97
CA ASN A 402 6.88 23.43 -14.13
C ASN A 402 7.63 22.10 -14.07
N PHE A 403 6.94 20.96 -13.99
CA PHE A 403 7.54 19.63 -14.07
C PHE A 403 8.19 19.37 -15.43
N GLU A 404 7.53 19.72 -16.54
CA GLU A 404 8.09 19.56 -17.88
C GLU A 404 9.36 20.42 -18.09
N ALA A 405 9.42 21.58 -17.44
CA ALA A 405 10.56 22.49 -17.47
C ALA A 405 11.78 22.04 -16.64
N LEU A 406 11.62 21.05 -15.75
CA LEU A 406 12.72 20.51 -14.94
C LEU A 406 13.81 19.84 -15.81
N SER A 407 15.03 19.76 -15.26
CA SER A 407 16.05 18.91 -15.88
C SER A 407 15.68 17.43 -15.74
N ALA A 408 16.20 16.57 -16.62
CA ALA A 408 15.95 15.12 -16.52
C ALA A 408 16.37 14.54 -15.16
N SER A 409 17.43 15.08 -14.55
CA SER A 409 17.89 14.67 -13.22
C SER A 409 16.92 15.10 -12.12
N ASP A 410 16.34 16.30 -12.22
CA ASP A 410 15.37 16.78 -11.23
C ASP A 410 14.03 16.04 -11.35
N GLN A 411 13.62 15.69 -12.58
CA GLN A 411 12.48 14.81 -12.80
C GLN A 411 12.72 13.44 -12.15
N GLU A 412 13.91 12.86 -12.33
CA GLU A 412 14.28 11.58 -11.70
C GLU A 412 14.26 11.66 -10.17
N HIS A 413 14.83 12.71 -9.56
CA HIS A 413 14.76 12.90 -8.10
C HIS A 413 13.32 12.98 -7.60
N LEU A 414 12.45 13.74 -8.29
CA LEU A 414 11.03 13.83 -7.94
C LEU A 414 10.33 12.46 -8.02
N ILE A 415 10.57 11.71 -9.10
CA ILE A 415 10.01 10.38 -9.28
C ILE A 415 10.52 9.42 -8.20
N ASN A 416 11.79 9.47 -7.83
CA ASN A 416 12.36 8.64 -6.77
C ASN A 416 11.75 8.96 -5.40
N PHE A 417 11.52 10.24 -5.10
CA PHE A 417 10.76 10.64 -3.92
C PHE A 417 9.34 10.06 -3.93
N LEU A 418 8.61 10.18 -5.03
CA LEU A 418 7.27 9.60 -5.15
C LEU A 418 7.30 8.06 -5.05
N ASN A 419 8.38 7.40 -5.49
CA ASN A 419 8.59 5.96 -5.35
C ASN A 419 8.87 5.53 -3.91
N SER A 420 9.38 6.43 -3.05
CA SER A 420 9.56 6.16 -1.62
C SER A 420 8.24 6.01 -0.88
N LEU A 421 7.14 6.59 -1.40
CA LEU A 421 5.82 6.58 -0.79
C LEU A 421 5.16 5.19 -0.92
N GLY A 422 5.25 4.40 0.15
CA GLY A 422 4.83 2.99 0.19
C GLY A 422 5.98 1.99 0.27
N ARG A 423 7.23 2.45 0.30
CA ARG A 423 8.41 1.57 0.41
C ARG A 423 8.66 1.20 1.87
N LEU A 424 8.88 -0.08 2.14
CA LEU A 424 9.25 -0.57 3.47
C LEU A 424 10.70 -0.23 3.82
N GLU A 425 11.02 -0.21 5.11
CA GLU A 425 12.42 -0.27 5.54
C GLU A 425 13.04 -1.60 5.09
N PHE A 426 14.29 -1.55 4.61
CA PHE A 426 15.07 -2.67 4.06
C PHE A 426 14.58 -3.33 2.77
N ASP A 427 13.42 -2.96 2.22
CA ASP A 427 12.84 -3.47 0.96
C ASP A 427 13.56 -2.87 -0.27
N ASP A 428 14.73 -3.43 -0.58
CA ASP A 428 15.73 -2.95 -1.54
C ASP A 428 15.32 -3.20 -2.99
N ASP A 429 14.67 -4.31 -3.28
CA ASP A 429 14.08 -4.54 -4.61
C ASP A 429 12.67 -3.92 -4.75
N GLY A 430 12.04 -3.61 -3.62
CA GLY A 430 10.74 -2.95 -3.57
C GLY A 430 9.59 -3.86 -3.97
N ASP A 431 9.70 -5.17 -3.76
CA ASP A 431 8.59 -6.10 -3.96
C ASP A 431 7.58 -6.08 -2.79
N GLY A 432 7.93 -5.39 -1.70
CA GLY A 432 7.10 -5.22 -0.51
C GLY A 432 7.32 -6.32 0.53
N HIS A 433 8.32 -7.17 0.38
CA HIS A 433 8.82 -8.13 1.35
C HIS A 433 10.21 -7.71 1.83
N VAL A 434 10.63 -8.24 2.98
CA VAL A 434 12.00 -8.08 3.48
C VAL A 434 12.55 -9.48 3.62
N ASP A 435 13.26 -9.96 2.62
CA ASP A 435 13.70 -11.34 2.49
C ASP A 435 15.19 -11.46 2.13
N VAL A 436 15.61 -12.65 1.72
CA VAL A 436 17.02 -12.94 1.48
C VAL A 436 17.58 -12.11 0.33
N LEU A 437 16.77 -11.71 -0.65
CA LEU A 437 17.22 -10.84 -1.74
C LEU A 437 17.64 -9.46 -1.22
N ASP A 438 16.90 -8.92 -0.25
CA ASP A 438 17.26 -7.67 0.42
C ASP A 438 18.54 -7.81 1.26
N ALA A 439 18.70 -8.95 1.93
CA ALA A 439 19.91 -9.26 2.67
C ALA A 439 21.15 -9.30 1.76
N LEU A 440 21.02 -9.83 0.54
CA LEU A 440 22.11 -9.85 -0.44
C LEU A 440 22.47 -8.45 -0.96
N GLY A 441 21.47 -7.61 -1.22
CA GLY A 441 21.68 -6.19 -1.55
C GLY A 441 22.45 -5.48 -0.44
N LEU A 442 22.05 -5.74 0.81
CA LEU A 442 22.69 -5.22 2.00
C LEU A 442 24.15 -5.70 2.16
N GLU A 443 24.41 -7.01 2.08
CA GLU A 443 25.73 -7.61 2.24
C GLU A 443 26.74 -7.10 1.19
N PHE A 444 26.37 -7.18 -0.10
CA PHE A 444 27.33 -7.00 -1.18
C PHE A 444 27.48 -5.55 -1.66
N VAL A 445 26.49 -4.69 -1.39
CA VAL A 445 26.43 -3.35 -1.97
C VAL A 445 26.41 -2.27 -0.90
N CYS A 446 25.61 -2.44 0.16
CA CYS A 446 25.23 -1.32 1.02
C CYS A 446 25.89 -1.28 2.40
N TYR A 447 26.25 -2.42 2.98
CA TYR A 447 26.86 -2.44 4.32
C TYR A 447 28.21 -1.70 4.35
N GLY A 448 28.34 -0.76 5.29
CA GLY A 448 29.48 0.13 5.45
C GLY A 448 29.49 1.34 4.49
N ALA A 449 28.42 1.56 3.72
CA ALA A 449 28.29 2.74 2.88
C ALA A 449 27.91 3.98 3.70
N THR A 450 28.47 5.14 3.34
CA THR A 450 27.90 6.44 3.74
C THR A 450 26.85 6.83 2.70
N VAL A 451 25.65 7.18 3.13
CA VAL A 451 24.49 7.38 2.27
C VAL A 451 23.83 8.73 2.51
N THR A 452 23.22 9.25 1.45
CA THR A 452 22.24 10.33 1.49
C THR A 452 20.86 9.76 1.19
N PRO A 453 19.75 10.45 1.52
CA PRO A 453 18.41 9.95 1.20
C PRO A 453 18.11 9.73 -0.29
N ASP A 454 18.95 10.24 -1.21
CA ASP A 454 18.80 10.00 -2.65
C ASP A 454 19.58 8.76 -3.13
N ASP A 455 20.43 8.18 -2.29
CA ASP A 455 21.21 6.99 -2.62
C ASP A 455 20.39 5.71 -2.46
N HIS A 456 20.67 4.72 -3.32
CA HIS A 456 20.02 3.40 -3.33
C HIS A 456 19.98 2.76 -1.93
N CYS A 457 21.13 2.75 -1.25
CA CYS A 457 21.32 2.09 0.04
C CYS A 457 20.62 2.79 1.22
N ALA A 458 20.03 3.97 1.02
CA ALA A 458 19.32 4.69 2.08
C ALA A 458 18.04 3.97 2.54
N VAL A 459 17.58 2.94 1.82
CA VAL A 459 16.51 2.05 2.29
C VAL A 459 16.90 1.24 3.53
N HIS A 460 18.21 1.09 3.77
CA HIS A 460 18.77 0.36 4.89
C HIS A 460 19.29 1.27 6.03
N ASP A 461 19.36 2.59 5.85
CA ASP A 461 19.70 3.58 6.89
C ASP A 461 18.44 3.92 7.70
N ILE A 462 18.20 3.16 8.78
CA ILE A 462 16.94 3.17 9.52
C ILE A 462 16.94 4.21 10.63
N ASP A 463 18.12 4.46 11.21
CA ASP A 463 18.30 5.49 12.24
C ASP A 463 18.61 6.89 11.68
N GLN A 464 18.78 6.99 10.36
CA GLN A 464 18.94 8.24 9.60
C GLN A 464 20.18 9.03 9.99
N ASP A 465 21.26 8.35 10.33
CA ASP A 465 22.54 8.99 10.69
C ASP A 465 23.50 9.16 9.50
N GLY A 466 23.14 8.59 8.34
CA GLY A 466 23.83 8.76 7.07
C GLY A 466 24.89 7.71 6.78
N ASP A 467 24.94 6.61 7.52
CA ASP A 467 25.63 5.40 7.09
C ASP A 467 24.76 4.14 7.27
N VAL A 468 25.19 3.03 6.68
CA VAL A 468 24.54 1.72 6.81
C VAL A 468 25.48 0.84 7.59
N ASP A 469 25.19 0.61 8.87
CA ASP A 469 26.12 -0.06 9.76
C ASP A 469 25.44 -1.10 10.68
N LEU A 470 26.14 -1.55 11.72
CA LEU A 470 25.63 -2.57 12.64
C LEU A 470 24.41 -2.09 13.46
N ALA A 471 24.22 -0.78 13.63
CA ALA A 471 23.05 -0.20 14.27
C ALA A 471 21.79 -0.48 13.44
N ASP A 472 21.87 -0.37 12.10
CA ASP A 472 20.77 -0.70 11.21
C ASP A 472 20.49 -2.19 11.15
N LEU A 473 21.54 -3.02 11.05
CA LEU A 473 21.41 -4.48 10.95
C LEU A 473 20.63 -5.09 12.13
N GLN A 474 20.67 -4.47 13.31
CA GLN A 474 19.86 -4.90 14.46
C GLN A 474 18.36 -4.81 14.19
N TYR A 475 17.93 -3.85 13.36
CA TYR A 475 16.53 -3.71 12.94
C TYR A 475 16.20 -4.58 11.73
N PHE A 476 17.17 -4.96 10.90
CA PHE A 476 16.95 -5.88 9.78
C PHE A 476 16.35 -7.20 10.28
N VAL A 477 16.87 -7.76 11.37
CA VAL A 477 16.32 -9.00 12.00
C VAL A 477 14.83 -8.86 12.33
N LEU A 478 14.39 -7.68 12.77
CA LEU A 478 12.99 -7.42 13.13
C LEU A 478 12.10 -7.26 11.90
N ALA A 479 12.66 -6.81 10.78
CA ALA A 479 11.96 -6.64 9.51
C ALA A 479 11.91 -7.94 8.70
N TYR A 480 12.95 -8.76 8.79
CA TYR A 480 13.15 -9.96 7.99
C TYR A 480 12.01 -10.96 8.15
N GLU A 481 11.35 -11.29 7.04
CA GLU A 481 10.22 -12.21 6.97
C GLU A 481 10.66 -13.69 6.92
N GLY A 482 11.96 -13.94 6.74
CA GLY A 482 12.56 -15.28 6.70
C GLY A 482 12.87 -15.89 8.07
N GLN A 483 13.63 -16.99 8.09
CA GLN A 483 14.02 -17.65 9.34
C GLN A 483 15.12 -16.86 10.06
N ASN A 484 14.87 -16.51 11.31
CA ASN A 484 15.83 -15.84 12.21
C ASN A 484 16.42 -16.86 13.21
N GLY A 485 17.04 -17.92 12.70
CA GLY A 485 17.76 -18.92 13.51
C GLY A 485 19.05 -18.37 14.13
N ASP A 486 19.64 -19.13 15.06
CA ASP A 486 21.02 -18.97 15.56
C ASP A 486 21.62 -20.37 15.67
N CYS A 487 21.93 -20.95 14.51
CA CYS A 487 22.31 -22.35 14.40
C CYS A 487 23.68 -22.65 15.05
N ASN A 488 24.61 -21.70 14.95
CA ASN A 488 25.95 -21.84 15.53
C ASN A 488 25.97 -21.48 17.03
N ASN A 489 24.83 -21.07 17.60
CA ASN A 489 24.62 -20.70 18.99
C ASN A 489 25.60 -19.61 19.49
N ASN A 490 26.00 -18.69 18.62
CA ASN A 490 26.90 -17.61 18.96
C ASN A 490 26.16 -16.39 19.56
N GLY A 491 24.83 -16.43 19.59
CA GLY A 491 23.96 -15.35 20.08
C GLY A 491 23.62 -14.30 19.02
N GLN A 492 23.96 -14.54 17.76
CA GLN A 492 23.71 -13.68 16.61
C GLN A 492 22.82 -14.42 15.61
N PRO A 493 21.78 -13.78 15.07
CA PRO A 493 20.95 -14.43 14.08
C PRO A 493 21.73 -14.79 12.82
N ASP A 494 21.43 -15.95 12.28
CA ASP A 494 22.01 -16.57 11.08
C ASP A 494 22.13 -15.57 9.91
N ILE A 495 21.06 -14.83 9.63
CA ILE A 495 21.02 -13.83 8.56
C ILE A 495 22.03 -12.68 8.77
N ILE A 496 22.33 -12.32 10.02
CA ILE A 496 23.33 -11.29 10.32
C ILE A 496 24.74 -11.85 10.18
N ASP A 497 24.97 -13.11 10.52
CA ASP A 497 26.25 -13.77 10.26
C ASP A 497 26.55 -13.84 8.75
N ILE A 498 25.52 -14.06 7.93
CA ILE A 498 25.60 -14.01 6.47
C ILE A 498 25.95 -12.58 6.01
N ILE A 499 25.17 -11.57 6.40
CA ILE A 499 25.39 -10.16 5.99
C ILE A 499 26.78 -9.64 6.40
N LEU A 500 27.31 -10.08 7.55
CA LEU A 500 28.65 -9.68 8.00
C LEU A 500 29.79 -10.50 7.36
N GLY A 501 29.48 -11.50 6.53
CA GLY A 501 30.43 -12.43 5.94
C GLY A 501 31.14 -13.32 6.96
N ILE A 502 30.52 -13.55 8.12
CA ILE A 502 30.99 -14.46 9.17
C ILE A 502 30.70 -15.91 8.77
N SER A 503 29.52 -16.13 8.20
CA SER A 503 29.04 -17.41 7.67
C SER A 503 28.87 -17.34 6.15
N GLN A 504 28.98 -18.47 5.47
CA GLN A 504 28.69 -18.58 4.04
C GLN A 504 27.26 -19.09 3.85
N ASP A 505 26.58 -18.59 2.82
CA ASP A 505 25.26 -19.03 2.36
C ASP A 505 25.34 -19.08 0.82
N ASP A 506 25.93 -20.17 0.29
CA ASP A 506 26.22 -20.33 -1.13
C ASP A 506 24.93 -20.63 -1.93
N ASP A 507 23.87 -21.13 -1.29
CA ASP A 507 22.58 -21.44 -1.91
C ASP A 507 21.52 -20.34 -1.75
N PHE A 508 21.82 -19.28 -0.99
CA PHE A 508 21.01 -18.09 -0.75
C PHE A 508 19.64 -18.41 -0.14
N ASN A 509 19.60 -19.39 0.76
CA ASN A 509 18.37 -19.77 1.46
C ASN A 509 18.16 -19.01 2.79
N GLY A 510 19.13 -18.16 3.18
CA GLY A 510 19.10 -17.38 4.41
C GLY A 510 19.54 -18.16 5.67
N ILE A 511 20.09 -19.36 5.49
CA ILE A 511 20.63 -20.24 6.54
C ILE A 511 22.09 -20.54 6.19
N PRO A 512 23.04 -20.28 7.11
CA PRO A 512 24.45 -20.61 6.90
C PRO A 512 24.69 -22.04 6.42
N ASP A 513 25.59 -22.24 5.44
CA ASP A 513 25.93 -23.55 4.88
C ASP A 513 26.53 -24.52 5.91
N ASN A 514 27.19 -23.98 6.94
CA ASN A 514 27.68 -24.79 8.06
C ASN A 514 26.55 -25.27 8.99
N CYS A 515 25.35 -24.78 8.78
CA CYS A 515 24.12 -25.08 9.50
C CYS A 515 23.07 -25.75 8.62
N THR A 516 23.21 -25.66 7.30
CA THR A 516 22.51 -26.56 6.39
C THR A 516 23.11 -27.95 6.54
N CYS A 517 22.22 -28.93 6.69
CA CYS A 517 22.64 -30.32 6.72
C CYS A 517 22.76 -30.79 5.28
N GLN A 518 23.89 -30.51 4.65
CA GLN A 518 24.12 -30.86 3.25
C GLN A 518 23.93 -32.38 3.05
N GLY A 519 22.79 -32.80 2.51
CA GLY A 519 22.40 -34.20 2.43
C GLY A 519 21.05 -34.55 3.08
N ASP A 520 20.46 -33.70 3.92
CA ASP A 520 19.10 -33.86 4.48
C ASP A 520 18.08 -33.29 3.48
N LEU A 521 17.80 -34.08 2.45
CA LEU A 521 16.95 -33.74 1.32
C LEU A 521 15.47 -33.70 1.69
N ASP A 522 15.07 -34.38 2.76
CA ASP A 522 13.68 -34.40 3.24
C ASP A 522 13.41 -33.50 4.47
N LEU A 523 14.43 -32.78 4.94
CA LEU A 523 14.39 -31.83 6.05
C LEU A 523 13.96 -32.48 7.37
N SER A 524 14.33 -33.75 7.58
CA SER A 524 13.99 -34.51 8.78
C SER A 524 14.87 -34.20 9.99
N GLY A 525 15.93 -33.41 9.81
CA GLY A 525 16.94 -33.11 10.84
C GLY A 525 18.03 -34.17 10.94
N GLY A 526 18.20 -35.00 9.92
CA GLY A 526 19.25 -36.01 9.82
C GLY A 526 19.48 -36.44 8.38
N VAL A 527 20.72 -36.73 8.00
CA VAL A 527 21.04 -37.37 6.72
C VAL A 527 21.01 -38.88 6.89
N ASP A 528 20.03 -39.54 6.29
CA ASP A 528 19.86 -40.99 6.40
C ASP A 528 19.43 -41.70 5.10
N GLY A 529 18.82 -42.88 5.26
CA GLY A 529 18.43 -43.74 4.14
C GLY A 529 17.33 -43.15 3.27
N ASP A 530 16.49 -42.29 3.82
CA ASP A 530 15.41 -41.64 3.10
C ASP A 530 15.97 -40.56 2.15
N ASP A 531 16.97 -39.81 2.59
CA ASP A 531 17.70 -38.85 1.74
C ASP A 531 18.50 -39.52 0.63
N LEU A 532 19.18 -40.62 0.96
CA LEU A 532 19.88 -41.41 -0.06
C LEU A 532 18.89 -41.94 -1.10
N GLY A 533 17.68 -42.31 -0.69
CA GLY A 533 16.60 -42.69 -1.58
C GLY A 533 16.20 -41.55 -2.53
N SER A 534 16.07 -40.33 -1.99
CA SER A 534 15.76 -39.11 -2.74
C SER A 534 16.85 -38.78 -3.76
N LEU A 535 18.13 -38.77 -3.35
CA LEU A 535 19.26 -38.51 -4.23
C LEU A 535 19.36 -39.53 -5.38
N LEU A 536 19.22 -40.82 -5.06
CA LEU A 536 19.24 -41.87 -6.09
C LEU A 536 18.03 -41.79 -7.03
N GLY A 537 16.93 -41.18 -6.60
CA GLY A 537 15.77 -40.87 -7.43
C GLY A 537 16.07 -39.85 -8.53
N GLU A 538 17.02 -38.95 -8.29
CA GLU A 538 17.46 -37.90 -9.22
C GLU A 538 18.76 -38.24 -9.98
N TRP A 539 19.26 -39.47 -9.82
CA TRP A 539 20.54 -39.89 -10.40
C TRP A 539 20.64 -39.69 -11.92
N GLY A 540 21.62 -38.91 -12.36
CA GLY A 540 21.90 -38.64 -13.77
C GLY A 540 20.85 -37.78 -14.48
N VAL A 541 19.95 -37.09 -13.75
CA VAL A 541 18.94 -36.20 -14.33
C VAL A 541 19.58 -34.86 -14.69
N GLY A 542 20.12 -34.75 -15.90
CA GLY A 542 20.61 -33.48 -16.47
C GLY A 542 19.44 -32.63 -16.98
N GLY A 543 18.94 -31.72 -16.14
CA GLY A 543 17.80 -30.86 -16.51
C GLY A 543 17.55 -29.59 -15.69
N GLY A 544 18.24 -29.39 -14.57
CA GLY A 544 18.13 -28.20 -13.72
C GLY A 544 18.85 -28.40 -12.38
N PHE A 545 19.06 -27.31 -11.63
CA PHE A 545 19.60 -27.30 -10.27
C PHE A 545 18.63 -28.01 -9.31
N GLY A 546 18.63 -29.34 -9.34
CA GLY A 546 17.86 -30.17 -8.41
C GLY A 546 18.47 -30.07 -7.02
N VAL A 547 17.65 -30.26 -5.98
CA VAL A 547 18.09 -30.18 -4.58
C VAL A 547 19.13 -31.24 -4.20
N ALA A 548 19.30 -32.28 -5.04
CA ALA A 548 20.28 -33.34 -4.87
C ALA A 548 21.61 -33.14 -5.63
N ASP A 549 21.76 -32.06 -6.40
CA ASP A 549 23.02 -31.65 -7.07
C ASP A 549 23.79 -30.70 -6.15
N PHE A 550 24.63 -31.27 -5.28
CA PHE A 550 25.32 -30.52 -4.22
C PHE A 550 26.56 -29.79 -4.72
N ASN A 551 27.12 -30.18 -5.88
CA ASN A 551 28.30 -29.53 -6.46
C ASN A 551 27.95 -28.55 -7.60
N TRP A 552 26.65 -28.47 -7.96
CA TRP A 552 26.06 -27.53 -8.91
C TRP A 552 26.62 -27.65 -10.33
N ASP A 553 27.10 -28.84 -10.70
CA ASP A 553 27.63 -29.11 -12.04
C ASP A 553 26.53 -29.47 -13.06
N GLY A 554 25.28 -29.60 -12.60
CA GLY A 554 24.10 -29.91 -13.38
C GLY A 554 23.83 -31.41 -13.53
N ILE A 555 24.55 -32.27 -12.82
CA ILE A 555 24.41 -33.74 -12.88
C ILE A 555 24.51 -34.35 -11.47
N VAL A 556 23.42 -34.95 -10.98
CA VAL A 556 23.47 -35.77 -9.76
C VAL A 556 24.26 -37.07 -10.01
N ASP A 557 25.46 -37.19 -9.45
CA ASP A 557 26.33 -38.35 -9.65
C ASP A 557 27.09 -38.83 -8.40
N GLY A 558 28.21 -39.53 -8.62
CA GLY A 558 29.04 -40.09 -7.56
C GLY A 558 29.63 -39.05 -6.62
N ASP A 559 29.82 -37.80 -7.08
CA ASP A 559 30.35 -36.72 -6.27
C ASP A 559 29.27 -36.18 -5.31
N ASP A 560 28.01 -36.10 -5.73
CA ASP A 560 26.88 -35.74 -4.85
C ASP A 560 26.56 -36.86 -3.84
N LEU A 561 26.63 -38.12 -4.28
CA LEU A 561 26.53 -39.26 -3.38
C LEU A 561 27.64 -39.25 -2.33
N GLY A 562 28.86 -38.89 -2.74
CA GLY A 562 29.99 -38.74 -1.84
C GLY A 562 29.73 -37.67 -0.79
N THR A 563 29.08 -36.58 -1.18
CA THR A 563 28.69 -35.48 -0.30
C THR A 563 27.59 -35.91 0.69
N LEU A 564 26.51 -36.55 0.23
CA LEU A 564 25.44 -37.06 1.09
C LEU A 564 25.98 -38.07 2.12
N LEU A 565 26.75 -39.07 1.66
CA LEU A 565 27.33 -40.08 2.55
C LEU A 565 28.38 -39.50 3.51
N GLY A 566 29.03 -38.40 3.11
CA GLY A 566 29.97 -37.67 3.96
C GLY A 566 29.30 -37.03 5.18
N ASN A 567 28.02 -36.69 5.06
CA ASN A 567 27.23 -36.01 6.09
C ASN A 567 26.25 -36.93 6.82
N TRP A 568 26.37 -38.25 6.66
CA TRP A 568 25.47 -39.24 7.26
C TRP A 568 25.36 -39.15 8.78
N GLY A 569 24.15 -38.99 9.31
CA GLY A 569 23.86 -38.91 10.74
C GLY A 569 22.92 -37.76 11.11
N SER A 570 22.75 -37.53 12.41
CA SER A 570 21.92 -36.42 12.90
C SER A 570 22.57 -35.08 12.59
N CYS A 571 21.76 -34.12 12.14
CA CYS A 571 22.19 -32.76 11.90
C CYS A 571 22.37 -32.00 13.24
N PRO A 572 23.23 -30.96 13.28
CA PRO A 572 23.45 -30.12 14.46
C PRO A 572 22.20 -29.45 15.03
#